data_AF-A0A7W0GGH8-F1
#
_entry.id   AF-A0A7W0GGH8-F1
#
_cell.length_a   1.000
_cell.length_b   1.000
_cell.length_c   1.000
_cell.angle_alpha   90.00
_cell.angle_beta   90.00
_cell.angle_gamma   90.00
#
_symmetry.space_group_name_H-M   'P 1'
#
loop_
_entity.id
_entity.type
_entity.pdbx_description
1 polymer ?
#
loop_
_entity_poly.entity_id
_entity_poly.type
_entity_poly.pdbx_seq_one_letter_code
_entity_poly.pdbx_strand_id
1 'polypeptide(L)' 'VRQTMRDLLAEIKDGSFAARFIADQDAGAPEFRALREKSEAHPIEATGRELRGLMSWVHSDDDYQGTAAR' A
#
# COMPACT_ATOMS: atom_id res chain seq x y z
N VAL A 1 20.52 1.97 -1.32
CA VAL A 1 19.66 1.52 -0.20
C VAL A 1 19.93 2.30 1.09
N ARG A 2 21.14 2.25 1.69
CA ARG A 2 21.41 2.95 2.98
C ARG A 2 21.08 4.44 2.95
N GLN A 3 21.40 5.15 1.85
CA GLN A 3 21.06 6.56 1.69
C GLN A 3 19.55 6.76 1.62
N THR A 4 18.87 6.06 0.72
CA THR A 4 17.41 6.07 0.57
C THR A 4 16.67 5.84 1.89
N MET A 5 17.15 4.91 2.72
CA MET A 5 16.56 4.64 4.03
C MET A 5 16.74 5.80 5.02
N ARG A 6 17.86 6.54 4.94
CA ARG A 6 18.08 7.73 5.76
C ARG A 6 17.18 8.88 5.31
N ASP A 7 16.99 9.03 4.00
CA ASP A 7 16.14 10.08 3.42
C ASP A 7 14.68 9.88 3.83
N LEU A 8 14.16 8.66 3.66
CA LEU A 8 12.80 8.30 4.12
C LEU A 8 12.63 8.49 5.63
N LEU A 9 13.64 8.13 6.43
CA LEU A 9 13.58 8.33 7.87
C LEU A 9 13.57 9.83 8.24
N ALA A 10 14.25 10.68 7.46
CA ALA A 10 14.20 12.12 7.66
C ALA A 10 12.79 12.66 7.40
N GLU A 11 12.17 12.31 6.27
CA GLU A 11 10.79 12.70 5.91
C GLU A 11 9.74 12.22 6.94
N ILE A 12 9.97 11.06 7.56
CA ILE A 12 9.13 10.57 8.65
C ILE A 12 9.33 11.43 9.91
N LYS A 13 10.58 11.73 10.26
CA LYS A 13 10.91 12.46 11.50
C LYS A 13 10.55 13.93 11.45
N ASP A 14 10.68 14.56 10.29
CA ASP A 14 10.31 15.97 10.10
C ASP A 14 8.81 16.17 9.81
N GLY A 15 8.07 15.07 9.62
CA GLY A 15 6.61 15.07 9.43
C GLY A 15 6.15 15.32 7.99
N SER A 16 7.07 15.52 7.04
CA SER A 16 6.75 15.76 5.63
C SER A 16 5.93 14.60 5.02
N PHE A 17 6.28 13.37 5.37
CA PHE A 17 5.52 12.20 4.94
C PHE A 17 4.07 12.24 5.42
N ALA A 18 3.87 12.50 6.72
CA ALA A 18 2.54 12.52 7.32
C ALA A 18 1.68 13.66 6.75
N ALA A 19 2.26 14.84 6.56
CA ALA A 19 1.57 15.98 5.96
C ALA A 19 1.09 15.67 4.53
N ARG A 20 1.96 15.07 3.69
CA ARG A 20 1.60 14.66 2.33
C ARG A 20 0.52 13.57 2.33
N PHE A 21 0.67 12.56 3.19
CA PHE A 21 -0.29 11.47 3.28
C PHE A 21 -1.68 11.97 3.70
N ILE A 22 -1.78 12.81 4.72
CA ILE A 22 -3.05 13.38 5.16
C ILE A 22 -3.67 14.28 4.08
N ALA A 23 -2.86 15.12 3.42
CA ALA A 23 -3.35 15.94 2.31
C ALA A 23 -3.93 15.10 1.16
N ASP A 24 -3.31 13.96 0.83
CA ASP A 24 -3.83 13.02 -0.16
C ASP A 24 -5.16 12.41 0.31
N GLN A 25 -5.25 11.96 1.57
CA GLN A 25 -6.50 11.41 2.11
C GLN A 25 -7.63 12.44 2.13
N ASP A 26 -7.34 13.67 2.53
CA ASP A 26 -8.31 14.77 2.57
C ASP A 26 -8.79 15.16 1.16
N ALA A 27 -7.95 14.95 0.15
CA ALA A 27 -8.29 15.11 -1.27
C ALA A 27 -9.04 13.90 -1.86
N GLY A 28 -9.39 12.88 -1.06
CA GLY A 28 -10.07 11.67 -1.51
C GLY A 28 -9.14 10.55 -1.99
N ALA A 29 -7.88 10.55 -1.52
CA ALA A 29 -6.86 9.53 -1.74
C ALA A 29 -6.44 9.26 -3.20
N PRO A 30 -6.28 10.27 -4.09
CA PRO A 30 -5.93 10.04 -5.49
C PRO A 30 -4.55 9.38 -5.68
N GLU A 31 -3.50 9.82 -4.96
CA GLU A 31 -2.16 9.24 -5.04
C GLU A 31 -2.18 7.80 -4.50
N PHE A 32 -2.78 7.60 -3.32
CA PHE A 32 -2.88 6.29 -2.71
C PHE A 32 -3.61 5.27 -3.59
N ARG A 33 -4.75 5.65 -4.19
CA ARG A 33 -5.51 4.78 -5.08
C ARG A 33 -4.74 4.43 -6.35
N ALA A 34 -4.05 5.40 -6.95
CA ALA A 34 -3.24 5.16 -8.13
C ALA A 34 -2.06 4.22 -7.85
N LEU A 35 -1.37 4.41 -6.70
CA LEU A 35 -0.30 3.51 -6.26
C LEU A 35 -0.82 2.09 -6.02
N ARG A 36 -2.00 1.96 -5.42
CA ARG A 36 -2.66 0.67 -5.18
C ARG A 36 -3.03 -0.05 -6.48
N GLU A 37 -3.72 0.62 -7.39
CA GLU A 37 -4.10 0.03 -8.69
C GLU A 37 -2.86 -0.46 -9.44
N LYS A 38 -1.78 0.34 -9.44
CA LYS A 38 -0.50 -0.05 -10.02
C LYS A 38 0.12 -1.28 -9.36
N SER A 39 0.05 -1.37 -8.03
CA SER A 39 0.55 -2.52 -7.27
C SER A 39 -0.28 -3.79 -7.54
N GLU A 40 -1.60 -3.67 -7.56
CA GLU A 40 -2.54 -4.78 -7.83
C GLU A 40 -2.38 -5.34 -9.25
N ALA A 41 -2.02 -4.48 -10.21
CA ALA A 41 -1.76 -4.85 -11.59
C ALA A 41 -0.41 -5.58 -11.80
N HIS A 42 0.43 -5.71 -10.77
CA HIS A 42 1.72 -6.39 -10.92
C HIS A 42 1.52 -7.89 -11.23
N PRO A 43 2.19 -8.48 -12.25
CA PRO A 43 1.96 -9.87 -12.66
C PRO A 43 2.08 -10.91 -11.55
N ILE A 44 2.94 -10.64 -10.56
CA ILE A 44 3.12 -11.52 -9.38
C ILE A 44 1.82 -11.74 -8.60
N GLU A 45 0.90 -10.78 -8.61
CA GLU A 45 -0.33 -10.86 -7.85
C GLU A 45 -1.28 -11.92 -8.40
N ALA A 46 -1.32 -12.09 -9.73
CA ALA A 46 -2.11 -13.15 -10.37
C ALA A 46 -1.57 -14.53 -9.99
N THR A 47 -0.26 -14.73 -10.13
CA THR A 47 0.41 -15.99 -9.75
C THR A 47 0.28 -16.25 -8.25
N GLY A 48 0.44 -15.23 -7.42
CA GLY A 48 0.32 -15.32 -5.97
C GLY A 48 -1.08 -15.75 -5.54
N ARG A 49 -2.14 -15.20 -6.16
CA ARG A 49 -3.53 -15.61 -5.90
C ARG A 49 -3.77 -17.07 -6.25
N GLU A 50 -3.29 -17.53 -7.41
CA GLU A 50 -3.42 -18.93 -7.82
C GLU A 50 -2.75 -19.87 -6.82
N LEU A 51 -1.48 -19.61 -6.49
CA LEU A 51 -0.71 -20.45 -5.56
C LEU A 51 -1.33 -20.45 -4.16
N ARG A 52 -1.73 -19.29 -3.64
CA ARG A 52 -2.39 -19.20 -2.32
C ARG A 52 -3.74 -19.92 -2.32
N GLY A 53 -4.48 -19.92 -3.42
CA GLY A 53 -5.72 -20.67 -3.56
C GLY A 53 -5.56 -22.20 -3.46
N LEU A 54 -4.36 -22.73 -3.74
CA LEU A 54 -4.04 -24.15 -3.58
C LEU A 54 -3.64 -24.53 -2.14
N MET A 55 -3.39 -23.53 -1.29
CA MET A 55 -2.95 -23.75 0.08
C MET A 55 -4.16 -23.90 1.01
N SER A 56 -4.57 -25.14 1.31
CA SER A 56 -5.72 -25.44 2.18
C SER A 56 -5.62 -24.88 3.61
N TRP A 57 -4.43 -24.47 4.03
CA TRP A 57 -4.16 -23.85 5.33
C TRP A 57 -4.12 -22.31 5.28
N VAL A 58 -4.19 -21.70 4.10
CA VAL A 58 -4.25 -20.25 3.93
C VAL A 58 -5.71 -19.85 3.75
N HIS A 59 -6.30 -19.28 4.79
CA HIS A 59 -7.64 -18.70 4.73
C HIS A 59 -7.48 -17.29 4.17
N SER A 60 -8.04 -17.04 2.99
CA SER A 60 -8.03 -15.71 2.38
C SER A 60 -9.31 -15.00 2.77
N ASP A 61 -9.33 -14.41 3.96
CA ASP A 61 -10.35 -13.42 4.30
C ASP A 61 -9.92 -12.11 3.65
N ASP A 62 -10.53 -11.79 2.50
CA ASP A 62 -10.34 -10.49 1.84
C ASP A 62 -11.22 -9.46 2.57
N ASP A 63 -10.82 -9.11 3.80
CA ASP A 63 -11.50 -8.17 4.69
C ASP A 63 -11.26 -6.70 4.30
N TYR A 64 -10.54 -6.48 3.20
CA TYR A 64 -10.11 -5.17 2.77
C TYR A 64 -11.24 -4.39 2.08
N GLN A 65 -11.96 -3.55 2.84
CA GLN A 65 -13.07 -2.73 2.32
C GLN A 65 -12.68 -1.47 1.54
N GLY A 66 -11.42 -1.33 1.08
CA GLY A 66 -11.06 -0.20 0.20
C GLY A 66 -10.93 1.16 0.90
N THR A 67 -11.36 1.30 2.16
CA THR A 67 -11.38 2.56 2.89
C THR A 67 -10.19 2.64 3.85
N ALA A 68 -9.24 3.52 3.56
CA ALA A 68 -8.34 4.09 4.57
C ALA A 68 -9.09 5.14 5.41
N ALA A 69 -10.34 4.83 5.78
CA ALA A 69 -11.18 5.74 6.54
C ALA A 69 -10.59 5.90 7.94
N ARG A 70 -10.62 7.15 8.40
CA ARG A 70 -10.22 7.57 9.74
C ARG A 70 -10.99 6.81 10.82
#